data_AF-A0A5S4YD07-F1
#
_entry.id   AF-A0A5S4YD07-F1
#
_cell.length_a   1.000
_cell.length_b   1.000
_cell.length_c   1.000
_cell.angle_alpha   90.00
_cell.angle_beta   90.00
_cell.angle_gamma   90.00
#
_symmetry.space_group_name_H-M   'P 1'
#
loop_
_entity.id
_entity.type
_entity.pdbx_description
1 polymer ?
#
loop_
_entity_poly.entity_id
_entity_poly.type
_entity_poly.pdbx_seq_one_letter_code
_entity_poly.pdbx_strand_id
1 'polypeptide(L)'
;MTIELQECKSIVEQFKSQHRLLMMRHDIHGIQINVEGDPVLEIVVDGSAEESLVASAQRVPDTFEYAHEGQTKSIPTVISRKAVPRAHSSSPARKVVPETGIGVRGGDEAWGSGLNGHGTVGWSFYLDGVPVCLSNWHVFCANGNQTPLGTPIFLKGVSKATLYMFQSLEASGNSFDLALGRYNDPADALAEMRACEDGSTRPYPMALTPYLKGGDGATYFKVGARPPTCRSGTLRAAGTRKIKYDDGERWFDWQLIFSKMSDAIPVR
;
A
#
# COMPACT_ATOMS: atom_id res chain seq x y z
N MET A 1 -5.85 -3.35 -23.67
CA MET A 1 -7.17 -2.66 -23.55
C MET A 1 -7.17 -1.81 -22.27
N THR A 2 -7.84 -0.66 -22.21
CA THR A 2 -7.95 0.13 -20.96
C THR A 2 -9.24 -0.18 -20.21
N ILE A 3 -9.20 -0.19 -18.88
CA ILE A 3 -10.36 -0.41 -18.02
C ILE A 3 -10.42 0.67 -16.93
N GLU A 4 -11.60 1.25 -16.68
CA GLU A 4 -11.75 2.29 -15.67
C GLU A 4 -11.65 1.69 -14.25
N LEU A 5 -11.11 2.44 -13.29
CA LEU A 5 -10.97 1.94 -11.92
C LEU A 5 -12.34 1.60 -11.29
N GLN A 6 -13.39 2.33 -11.66
CA GLN A 6 -14.75 2.05 -11.19
C GLN A 6 -15.33 0.75 -11.79
N GLU A 7 -14.90 0.37 -12.99
CA GLU A 7 -15.26 -0.91 -13.59
C GLU A 7 -14.51 -2.06 -12.89
N CYS A 8 -13.20 -1.90 -12.66
CA CYS A 8 -12.45 -2.83 -11.81
C CYS A 8 -13.14 -3.01 -10.46
N LYS A 9 -13.65 -1.89 -9.90
CA LYS A 9 -14.45 -1.89 -8.68
C LYS A 9 -15.66 -2.78 -8.72
N SER A 10 -16.47 -2.56 -9.74
CA SER A 10 -17.69 -3.31 -9.98
C SER A 10 -17.42 -4.82 -10.12
N ILE A 11 -16.35 -5.19 -10.85
CA ILE A 11 -16.02 -6.61 -11.09
C ILE A 11 -15.64 -7.32 -9.79
N VAL A 12 -14.68 -6.78 -9.03
CA VAL A 12 -14.18 -7.43 -7.80
C VAL A 12 -15.29 -7.53 -6.74
N GLU A 13 -16.11 -6.50 -6.58
CA GLU A 13 -17.22 -6.51 -5.62
C GLU A 13 -18.29 -7.55 -5.97
N GLN A 14 -18.67 -7.64 -7.25
CA GLN A 14 -19.61 -8.66 -7.72
C GLN A 14 -19.03 -10.06 -7.55
N PHE A 15 -17.76 -10.27 -7.91
CA PHE A 15 -17.10 -11.56 -7.76
C PHE A 15 -17.07 -12.00 -6.28
N LYS A 16 -16.64 -11.11 -5.37
CA LYS A 16 -16.63 -11.38 -3.92
C LYS A 16 -18.02 -11.74 -3.40
N SER A 17 -19.06 -11.06 -3.89
CA SER A 17 -20.45 -11.30 -3.48
C SER A 17 -20.98 -12.66 -3.96
N GLN A 18 -20.67 -13.05 -5.20
CA GLN A 18 -21.11 -14.31 -5.81
C GLN A 18 -20.29 -15.51 -5.32
N HIS A 19 -19.02 -15.30 -4.97
CA HIS A 19 -18.07 -16.35 -4.55
C HIS A 19 -17.64 -16.21 -3.09
N ARG A 20 -18.57 -15.90 -2.17
CA ARG A 20 -18.26 -15.70 -0.74
C ARG A 20 -17.50 -16.87 -0.10
N LEU A 21 -17.87 -18.11 -0.41
CA LEU A 21 -17.20 -19.30 0.14
C LEU A 21 -15.73 -19.38 -0.29
N LEU A 22 -15.41 -18.92 -1.50
CA LEU A 22 -14.06 -18.83 -2.00
C LEU A 22 -13.25 -17.82 -1.16
N MET A 23 -13.84 -16.67 -0.84
CA MET A 23 -13.22 -15.63 0.00
C MET A 23 -12.96 -16.05 1.45
N MET A 24 -13.67 -17.06 1.94
CA MET A 24 -13.47 -17.60 3.29
C MET A 24 -12.29 -18.57 3.39
N ARG A 25 -11.73 -18.99 2.26
CA ARG A 25 -10.61 -19.94 2.27
C ARG A 25 -9.33 -19.26 2.74
N HIS A 26 -8.53 -20.00 3.51
CA HIS A 26 -7.30 -19.50 4.09
C HIS A 26 -6.20 -19.30 3.03
N ASP A 27 -6.19 -20.12 1.98
CA ASP A 27 -5.21 -20.13 0.89
C ASP A 27 -5.43 -19.00 -0.13
N ILE A 28 -6.59 -18.34 -0.12
CA ILE A 28 -6.84 -17.18 -0.96
C ILE A 28 -6.50 -15.91 -0.18
N HIS A 29 -5.69 -15.06 -0.79
CA HIS A 29 -5.27 -13.80 -0.18
C HIS A 29 -5.41 -12.60 -1.09
N GLY A 30 -5.93 -12.77 -2.32
CA GLY A 30 -6.27 -11.62 -3.14
C GLY A 30 -7.28 -11.92 -4.24
N ILE A 31 -8.08 -10.93 -4.60
CA ILE A 31 -8.91 -10.88 -5.80
C ILE A 31 -8.69 -9.52 -6.44
N GLN A 32 -8.26 -9.49 -7.70
CA GLN A 32 -7.90 -8.23 -8.34
C GLN A 32 -8.08 -8.28 -9.85
N ILE A 33 -8.18 -7.11 -10.47
CA ILE A 33 -8.04 -6.98 -11.91
C ILE A 33 -6.57 -6.73 -12.22
N ASN A 34 -5.93 -7.67 -12.89
CA ASN A 34 -4.61 -7.46 -13.49
C ASN A 34 -4.80 -6.76 -14.85
N VAL A 35 -4.07 -5.67 -15.05
CA VAL A 35 -4.17 -4.81 -16.23
C VAL A 35 -2.86 -4.74 -17.02
N GLU A 36 -1.90 -5.61 -16.71
CA GLU A 36 -0.71 -5.81 -17.54
C GLU A 36 -1.10 -6.60 -18.80
N GLY A 37 -1.38 -5.87 -19.89
CA GLY A 37 -1.86 -6.44 -21.14
C GLY A 37 -3.37 -6.32 -21.26
N ASP A 38 -4.04 -7.44 -21.55
CA ASP A 38 -5.50 -7.47 -21.55
C ASP A 38 -6.02 -7.72 -20.13
N PRO A 39 -7.01 -6.93 -19.66
CA PRO A 39 -7.52 -7.07 -18.30
C PRO A 39 -8.05 -8.47 -17.99
N VAL A 40 -7.60 -9.04 -16.87
CA VAL A 40 -8.07 -10.33 -16.36
C VAL A 40 -8.42 -10.23 -14.88
N LEU A 41 -9.43 -10.99 -14.45
CA LEU A 41 -9.74 -11.19 -13.04
C LEU A 41 -8.77 -12.24 -12.47
N GLU A 42 -7.85 -11.80 -11.63
CA GLU A 42 -6.83 -12.64 -11.01
C GLU A 42 -7.22 -13.00 -9.58
N ILE A 43 -7.31 -14.30 -9.32
CA ILE A 43 -7.46 -14.90 -7.99
C ILE A 43 -6.06 -15.24 -7.49
N VAL A 44 -5.65 -14.56 -6.43
CA VAL A 44 -4.32 -14.70 -5.86
C VAL A 44 -4.37 -15.69 -4.70
N VAL A 45 -3.72 -16.83 -4.90
CA VAL A 45 -3.53 -17.87 -3.90
C VAL A 45 -2.15 -17.76 -3.27
N ASP A 46 -2.03 -18.24 -2.04
CA ASP A 46 -0.77 -18.26 -1.31
C ASP A 46 0.25 -19.12 -2.06
N GLY A 47 1.48 -18.62 -2.17
CA GLY A 47 2.58 -19.32 -2.82
C GLY A 47 2.85 -20.68 -2.18
N SER A 48 2.61 -20.82 -0.88
CA SER A 48 2.74 -22.09 -0.13
C SER A 48 1.52 -23.02 -0.19
N ALA A 49 0.43 -22.66 -0.88
CA ALA A 49 -0.77 -23.48 -0.91
C ALA A 49 -0.52 -24.84 -1.59
N GLU A 50 -1.02 -25.93 -1.00
CA GLU A 50 -0.97 -27.26 -1.62
C GLU A 50 -1.72 -27.30 -2.96
N GLU A 51 -1.28 -28.13 -3.92
CA GLU A 51 -1.95 -28.22 -5.23
C GLU A 51 -3.39 -28.72 -5.15
N SER A 52 -3.70 -29.55 -4.16
CA SER A 52 -5.08 -29.99 -3.86
C SER A 52 -6.00 -28.81 -3.51
N LEU A 53 -5.47 -27.80 -2.82
CA LEU A 53 -6.18 -26.58 -2.47
C LEU A 53 -6.37 -25.69 -3.71
N VAL A 54 -5.35 -25.56 -4.55
CA VAL A 54 -5.48 -24.82 -5.82
C VAL A 54 -6.45 -25.50 -6.80
N ALA A 55 -6.45 -26.83 -6.87
CA ALA A 55 -7.38 -27.61 -7.70
C ALA A 55 -8.85 -27.45 -7.29
N SER A 56 -9.13 -27.13 -6.02
CA SER A 56 -10.50 -26.82 -5.58
C SER A 56 -10.90 -25.36 -5.81
N ALA A 57 -9.93 -24.45 -5.99
CA ALA A 57 -10.15 -23.10 -6.50
C ALA A 57 -10.39 -23.08 -8.03
N GLN A 58 -9.99 -24.12 -8.77
CA GLN A 58 -10.31 -24.32 -10.21
C GLN A 58 -11.81 -24.53 -10.50
N ARG A 59 -12.69 -24.48 -9.50
CA ARG A 59 -14.15 -24.43 -9.72
C ARG A 59 -14.65 -23.05 -10.17
N VAL A 60 -13.77 -22.05 -10.24
CA VAL A 60 -14.12 -20.75 -10.78
C VAL A 60 -14.11 -20.82 -12.31
N PRO A 61 -15.17 -20.34 -12.99
CA PRO A 61 -15.23 -20.36 -14.45
C PRO A 61 -14.08 -19.56 -15.07
N ASP A 62 -13.61 -20.02 -16.24
CA ASP A 62 -12.58 -19.36 -17.04
C ASP A 62 -12.95 -17.92 -17.45
N THR A 63 -14.22 -17.56 -17.30
CA THR A 63 -14.74 -16.23 -17.56
C THR A 63 -15.77 -15.87 -16.50
N PHE A 64 -15.72 -14.64 -16.00
CA PHE A 64 -16.67 -14.10 -15.05
C PHE A 64 -17.58 -13.07 -15.72
N GLU A 65 -18.90 -13.26 -15.60
CA GLU A 65 -19.90 -12.30 -16.07
C GLU A 65 -20.24 -11.29 -14.97
N TYR A 66 -20.33 -10.02 -15.35
CA TYR A 66 -20.62 -8.92 -14.43
C TYR A 66 -21.47 -7.85 -15.09
N ALA A 67 -22.22 -7.11 -14.27
CA ALA A 67 -22.99 -5.95 -14.71
C ALA A 67 -22.18 -4.66 -14.51
N HIS A 68 -22.08 -3.81 -15.53
CA HIS A 68 -21.48 -2.48 -15.43
C HIS A 68 -22.21 -1.51 -16.37
N GLU A 69 -22.60 -0.34 -15.83
CA GLU A 69 -23.33 0.71 -16.59
C GLU A 69 -24.56 0.18 -17.35
N GLY A 70 -25.30 -0.76 -16.73
CA GLY A 70 -26.51 -1.35 -17.33
C GLY A 70 -26.26 -2.40 -18.41
N GLN A 71 -25.01 -2.78 -18.65
CA GLN A 71 -24.64 -3.84 -19.60
C GLN A 71 -24.08 -5.06 -18.85
N THR A 72 -24.36 -6.25 -19.37
CA THR A 72 -23.64 -7.46 -18.99
C THR A 72 -22.37 -7.57 -19.81
N LYS A 73 -21.23 -7.71 -19.13
CA LYS A 73 -19.91 -7.89 -19.73
C LYS A 73 -19.27 -9.15 -19.14
N SER A 74 -18.18 -9.58 -19.77
CA SER A 74 -17.42 -10.76 -19.35
C SER A 74 -15.93 -10.46 -19.28
N ILE A 75 -15.22 -11.03 -18.32
CA ILE A 75 -13.77 -10.91 -18.17
C ILE A 75 -13.13 -12.28 -17.94
N PRO A 76 -11.97 -12.60 -18.57
CA PRO A 76 -11.28 -13.86 -18.30
C PRO A 76 -10.84 -13.94 -16.84
N THR A 77 -10.88 -15.15 -16.27
CA THR A 77 -10.41 -15.42 -14.92
C THR A 77 -9.09 -16.18 -14.97
N VAL A 78 -8.16 -15.84 -14.09
CA VAL A 78 -6.88 -16.55 -13.91
C VAL A 78 -6.59 -16.77 -12.43
N ILE A 79 -5.83 -17.82 -12.12
CA ILE A 79 -5.34 -18.10 -10.76
C ILE A 79 -3.83 -17.88 -10.77
N SER A 80 -3.30 -17.15 -9.77
CA SER A 80 -1.87 -16.97 -9.61
C SER A 80 -1.39 -17.22 -8.18
N ARG A 81 -0.20 -17.80 -8.07
CA ARG A 81 0.48 -18.09 -6.80
C ARG A 81 1.41 -16.93 -6.45
N LYS A 82 1.15 -16.24 -5.33
CA LYS A 82 1.99 -15.13 -4.83
C LYS A 82 2.10 -15.23 -3.31
N ALA A 83 3.21 -14.79 -2.73
CA ALA A 83 3.32 -14.70 -1.26
C ALA A 83 2.42 -13.58 -0.71
N VAL A 84 1.91 -13.74 0.51
CA VAL A 84 1.21 -12.66 1.21
C VAL A 84 2.22 -11.56 1.58
N PRO A 85 2.04 -10.31 1.13
CA PRO A 85 2.96 -9.21 1.45
C PRO A 85 2.93 -8.91 2.95
N ARG A 86 4.09 -8.59 3.52
CA ARG A 86 4.25 -8.23 4.93
C ARG A 86 4.36 -6.72 5.09
N ALA A 87 3.61 -6.16 6.04
CA ALA A 87 3.63 -4.74 6.39
C ALA A 87 5.03 -4.30 6.84
N HIS A 88 5.65 -5.09 7.72
CA HIS A 88 7.03 -4.88 8.17
C HIS A 88 7.96 -5.87 7.45
N SER A 89 8.61 -5.45 6.37
CA SER A 89 9.68 -6.28 5.78
C SER A 89 10.95 -6.13 6.63
N SER A 90 11.54 -7.24 7.05
CA SER A 90 12.81 -7.34 7.77
C SER A 90 13.98 -6.98 6.85
N SER A 91 14.06 -5.74 6.40
CA SER A 91 15.34 -5.22 5.93
C SER A 91 16.20 -4.93 7.16
N PRO A 92 17.51 -5.22 7.14
CA PRO A 92 18.40 -4.82 8.23
C PRO A 92 18.21 -3.32 8.47
N ALA A 93 18.05 -2.93 9.73
CA ALA A 93 18.04 -1.52 10.09
C ALA A 93 19.32 -0.90 9.52
N ARG A 94 19.19 -0.04 8.49
CA ARG A 94 20.32 0.77 8.04
C ARG A 94 20.80 1.53 9.26
N LYS A 95 22.12 1.53 9.54
CA LYS A 95 22.69 2.41 10.57
C LYS A 95 22.33 3.83 10.16
N VAL A 96 21.38 4.42 10.87
CA VAL A 96 20.97 5.79 10.65
C VAL A 96 22.03 6.69 11.26
N VAL A 97 22.59 7.58 10.46
CA VAL A 97 23.42 8.66 10.97
C VAL A 97 22.46 9.76 11.38
N PRO A 98 22.37 10.13 12.66
CA PRO A 98 21.48 11.20 13.09
C PRO A 98 21.84 12.50 12.38
N GLU A 99 20.98 12.97 11.49
CA GLU A 99 21.06 14.33 10.96
C GLU A 99 20.30 15.25 11.91
N THR A 100 21.03 15.98 12.75
CA THR A 100 20.46 16.99 13.65
C THR A 100 20.35 18.33 12.91
N GLY A 101 19.26 19.08 13.16
CA GLY A 101 19.13 20.47 12.71
C GLY A 101 18.55 20.72 11.31
N ILE A 102 18.20 19.68 10.53
CA ILE A 102 17.45 19.85 9.27
C ILE A 102 15.98 19.51 9.54
N GLY A 103 15.06 20.34 9.04
CA GLY A 103 13.63 20.02 9.07
C GLY A 103 13.31 18.73 8.28
N VAL A 104 12.10 18.21 8.48
CA VAL A 104 11.57 16.96 7.94
C VAL A 104 10.76 17.25 6.70
N ARG A 105 11.13 16.61 5.59
CA ARG A 105 10.49 16.70 4.28
C ARG A 105 9.56 15.52 4.04
N GLY A 106 8.57 15.70 3.17
CA GLY A 106 7.84 14.56 2.62
C GLY A 106 8.80 13.66 1.84
N GLY A 107 8.73 12.35 1.98
CA GLY A 107 9.72 11.43 1.41
C GLY A 107 10.87 11.06 2.36
N ASP A 108 11.03 11.75 3.50
CA ASP A 108 12.03 11.37 4.51
C ASP A 108 11.66 10.07 5.22
N GLU A 109 12.66 9.45 5.84
CA GLU A 109 12.48 8.18 6.54
C GLU A 109 11.63 8.36 7.79
N ALA A 110 10.76 7.39 8.03
CA ALA A 110 9.88 7.37 9.18
C ALA A 110 9.65 5.96 9.70
N TRP A 111 9.59 5.79 11.02
CA TRP A 111 9.15 4.56 11.66
C TRP A 111 8.69 4.78 13.11
N GLY A 112 7.74 3.98 13.56
CA GLY A 112 7.39 3.87 14.98
C GLY A 112 8.50 3.22 15.81
N SER A 113 8.58 3.58 17.09
CA SER A 113 9.52 2.97 18.04
C SER A 113 9.41 1.45 18.08
N GLY A 114 10.54 0.73 18.09
CA GLY A 114 10.57 -0.73 18.12
C GLY A 114 10.45 -1.40 16.75
N LEU A 115 10.24 -0.64 15.67
CA LEU A 115 10.29 -1.16 14.30
C LEU A 115 11.72 -1.21 13.77
N ASN A 116 12.00 -2.24 12.96
CA ASN A 116 13.23 -2.36 12.17
C ASN A 116 13.04 -1.90 10.70
N GLY A 117 11.82 -1.50 10.33
CA GLY A 117 11.44 -1.12 8.96
C GLY A 117 11.56 0.38 8.71
N HIS A 118 11.86 0.75 7.47
CA HIS A 118 11.90 2.14 7.02
C HIS A 118 10.69 2.44 6.14
N GLY A 119 9.72 3.16 6.69
CA GLY A 119 8.65 3.77 5.91
C GLY A 119 9.03 5.17 5.43
N THR A 120 8.04 5.96 5.06
CA THR A 120 8.25 7.30 4.50
C THR A 120 7.26 8.28 5.11
N VAL A 121 7.74 9.46 5.49
CA VAL A 121 6.89 10.60 5.79
C VAL A 121 6.13 10.99 4.53
N GLY A 122 4.80 10.98 4.58
CA GLY A 122 3.95 11.50 3.53
C GLY A 122 3.93 13.03 3.57
N TRP A 123 2.83 13.59 4.05
CA TRP A 123 2.62 15.05 4.07
C TRP A 123 2.74 15.62 5.47
N SER A 124 3.31 16.82 5.55
CA SER A 124 3.33 17.65 6.76
C SER A 124 2.31 18.77 6.61
N PHE A 125 1.42 18.93 7.59
CA PHE A 125 0.36 19.95 7.56
C PHE A 125 -0.11 20.29 8.99
N TYR A 126 -0.93 21.33 9.12
CA TYR A 126 -1.62 21.64 10.37
C TYR A 126 -3.02 21.03 10.35
N LEU A 127 -3.34 20.24 11.38
CA LEU A 127 -4.71 19.76 11.65
C LEU A 127 -5.19 20.48 12.90
N ASP A 128 -6.18 21.37 12.76
CA ASP A 128 -6.72 22.18 13.87
C ASP A 128 -5.64 22.88 14.71
N GLY A 129 -4.60 23.41 14.04
CA GLY A 129 -3.47 24.10 14.68
C GLY A 129 -2.39 23.17 15.24
N VAL A 130 -2.54 21.85 15.14
CA VAL A 130 -1.51 20.88 15.51
C VAL A 130 -0.63 20.54 14.31
N PRO A 131 0.70 20.75 14.36
CA PRO A 131 1.59 20.33 13.28
C PRO A 131 1.72 18.80 13.28
N VAL A 132 1.32 18.18 12.17
CA VAL A 132 1.30 16.73 12.02
C VAL A 132 2.01 16.29 10.74
N CYS A 133 2.52 15.06 10.76
CA CYS A 133 2.96 14.33 9.58
C CYS A 133 2.07 13.11 9.33
N LEU A 134 1.71 12.86 8.08
CA LEU A 134 0.95 11.69 7.63
C LEU A 134 1.91 10.58 7.19
N SER A 135 1.60 9.34 7.51
CA SER A 135 2.17 8.17 6.85
C SER A 135 1.15 7.05 6.81
N ASN A 136 1.51 5.92 6.21
CA ASN A 136 0.73 4.71 6.38
C ASN A 136 0.74 4.26 7.85
N TRP A 137 -0.34 3.66 8.33
CA TRP A 137 -0.41 3.21 9.72
C TRP A 137 0.65 2.16 10.03
N HIS A 138 0.92 1.23 9.11
CA HIS A 138 2.00 0.25 9.29
C HIS A 138 3.41 0.87 9.44
N VAL A 139 3.60 2.13 9.04
CA VAL A 139 4.89 2.80 9.23
C VAL A 139 5.05 3.25 10.69
N PHE A 140 3.96 3.62 11.36
CA PHE A 140 3.98 4.14 12.73
C PHE A 140 3.65 3.10 13.80
N CYS A 141 3.06 1.95 13.44
CA CYS A 141 2.64 0.94 14.41
C CYS A 141 3.68 -0.17 14.62
N ALA A 142 4.13 -0.38 15.85
CA ALA A 142 4.99 -1.50 16.20
C ALA A 142 4.22 -2.80 16.46
N ASN A 143 2.96 -2.67 16.91
CA ASN A 143 2.13 -3.79 17.33
C ASN A 143 0.68 -3.66 16.82
N GLY A 144 0.53 -3.30 15.54
CA GLY A 144 -0.78 -3.08 14.93
C GLY A 144 -1.64 -2.11 15.76
N ASN A 145 -2.94 -2.40 15.87
CA ASN A 145 -3.92 -1.59 16.61
C ASN A 145 -3.63 -1.44 18.10
N GLN A 146 -2.72 -2.25 18.67
CA GLN A 146 -2.34 -2.18 20.08
C GLN A 146 -1.24 -1.14 20.35
N THR A 147 -0.74 -0.45 19.32
CA THR A 147 0.26 0.60 19.48
C THR A 147 -0.38 1.83 20.17
N PRO A 148 0.09 2.25 21.36
CA PRO A 148 -0.51 3.36 22.09
C PRO A 148 -0.32 4.72 21.39
N LEU A 149 -1.30 5.61 21.51
CA LEU A 149 -1.07 7.03 21.19
C LEU A 149 0.04 7.59 22.09
N GLY A 150 0.81 8.54 21.56
CA GLY A 150 2.00 9.09 22.22
C GLY A 150 3.28 8.28 22.00
N THR A 151 3.21 7.08 21.39
CA THR A 151 4.43 6.31 21.05
C THR A 151 5.38 7.14 20.19
N PRO A 152 6.69 7.18 20.49
CA PRO A 152 7.66 7.93 19.70
C PRO A 152 7.70 7.46 18.24
N ILE A 153 7.75 8.43 17.33
CA ILE A 153 8.01 8.24 15.91
C ILE A 153 9.37 8.84 15.60
N PHE A 154 10.21 8.06 14.93
CA PHE A 154 11.53 8.45 14.49
C PHE A 154 11.43 8.95 13.05
N LEU A 155 11.82 10.20 12.84
CA LEU A 155 11.91 10.85 11.55
C LEU A 155 13.37 11.23 11.33
N LYS A 156 13.95 10.80 10.22
CA LYS A 156 15.40 10.98 9.97
C LYS A 156 16.29 10.44 11.11
N GLY A 157 15.91 9.32 11.71
CA GLY A 157 16.66 8.72 12.82
C GLY A 157 16.50 9.35 14.18
N VAL A 158 15.75 10.44 14.29
CA VAL A 158 15.58 11.19 15.53
C VAL A 158 14.11 11.17 15.94
N SER A 159 13.82 11.03 17.23
CA SER A 159 12.46 11.16 17.72
C SER A 159 11.98 12.61 17.59
N LYS A 160 11.28 12.89 16.50
CA LYS A 160 10.76 14.23 16.15
C LYS A 160 9.24 14.32 16.22
N ALA A 161 8.56 13.18 16.39
CA ALA A 161 7.11 13.13 16.49
C ALA A 161 6.66 12.04 17.47
N THR A 162 5.38 12.08 17.80
CA THR A 162 4.68 11.05 18.57
C THR A 162 3.38 10.65 17.85
N LEU A 163 2.98 9.38 17.95
CA LEU A 163 1.73 8.91 17.35
C LEU A 163 0.55 9.71 17.91
N TYR A 164 -0.20 10.36 17.02
CA TYR A 164 -1.27 11.29 17.40
C TYR A 164 -2.66 10.72 17.13
N MET A 165 -2.87 10.13 15.95
CA MET A 165 -4.11 9.45 15.59
C MET A 165 -3.86 8.44 14.47
N PHE A 166 -4.72 7.44 14.35
CA PHE A 166 -4.67 6.46 13.27
C PHE A 166 -6.04 5.87 12.98
N GLN A 167 -6.21 5.31 11.80
CA GLN A 167 -7.36 4.48 11.47
C GLN A 167 -7.09 3.05 11.93
N SER A 168 -7.83 2.56 12.92
CA SER A 168 -7.75 1.16 13.34
C SER A 168 -8.09 0.21 12.21
N LEU A 169 -7.34 -0.88 12.11
CA LEU A 169 -7.55 -1.91 11.10
C LEU A 169 -8.52 -2.98 11.58
N GLU A 170 -9.55 -3.25 10.79
CA GLU A 170 -10.46 -4.37 11.01
C GLU A 170 -9.89 -5.66 10.43
N ALA A 171 -10.40 -6.83 10.84
CA ALA A 171 -9.99 -8.10 10.24
C ALA A 171 -10.28 -8.14 8.71
N SER A 172 -11.36 -7.48 8.29
CA SER A 172 -11.80 -7.35 6.90
C SER A 172 -12.34 -5.96 6.62
N GLY A 173 -12.24 -5.47 5.38
CA GLY A 173 -12.91 -4.23 4.96
C GLY A 173 -12.08 -2.95 5.07
N ASN A 174 -10.76 -3.05 5.26
CA ASN A 174 -9.92 -1.86 5.39
C ASN A 174 -9.79 -1.14 4.06
N SER A 175 -10.23 0.11 3.98
CA SER A 175 -10.04 0.96 2.79
C SER A 175 -8.84 1.89 2.92
N PHE A 176 -8.41 2.17 4.15
CA PHE A 176 -7.34 3.11 4.44
C PHE A 176 -6.32 2.51 5.41
N ASP A 177 -5.06 2.86 5.20
CA ASP A 177 -3.92 2.54 6.04
C ASP A 177 -3.23 3.88 6.32
N LEU A 178 -3.73 4.63 7.31
CA LEU A 178 -3.30 6.02 7.56
C LEU A 178 -3.11 6.28 9.04
N ALA A 179 -2.05 7.02 9.36
CA ALA A 179 -1.78 7.52 10.69
C ALA A 179 -1.11 8.89 10.65
N LEU A 180 -1.35 9.70 11.68
CA LEU A 180 -0.72 10.99 11.90
C LEU A 180 0.23 10.91 13.10
N GLY A 181 1.43 11.45 12.93
CA GLY A 181 2.35 11.78 14.01
C GLY A 181 2.30 13.28 14.30
N ARG A 182 2.18 13.67 15.56
CA ARG A 182 2.32 15.07 15.98
C ARG A 182 3.79 15.40 16.14
N TYR A 183 4.26 16.46 15.48
CA TYR A 183 5.63 16.95 15.66
C TYR A 183 5.87 17.43 17.10
N ASN A 184 7.06 17.12 17.62
CA ASN A 184 7.53 17.60 18.91
C ASN A 184 7.85 19.10 18.86
N ASP A 185 8.43 19.54 17.73
CA ASP A 185 8.71 20.95 17.42
C ASP A 185 8.10 21.29 16.04
N PRO A 186 7.20 22.29 15.93
CA PRO A 186 6.67 22.72 14.64
C PRO A 186 7.74 23.15 13.62
N ALA A 187 8.92 23.61 14.07
CA ALA A 187 10.02 24.00 13.20
C ALA A 187 10.63 22.81 12.43
N ASP A 188 10.32 21.58 12.84
CA ASP A 188 10.73 20.38 12.13
C ASP A 188 9.88 20.09 10.88
N ALA A 189 8.77 20.77 10.63
CA ALA A 189 7.95 20.50 9.44
C ALA A 189 8.42 21.34 8.24
N LEU A 190 8.75 20.69 7.10
CA LEU A 190 9.06 21.36 5.84
C LEU A 190 8.04 21.01 4.75
N ALA A 191 7.59 22.03 4.01
CA ALA A 191 6.65 21.89 2.90
C ALA A 191 7.35 21.57 1.56
N GLU A 192 8.20 20.55 1.55
CA GLU A 192 8.99 20.14 0.38
C GLU A 192 9.18 18.62 0.38
N MET A 193 9.39 18.04 -0.81
CA MET A 193 9.75 16.63 -0.93
C MET A 193 11.25 16.44 -0.77
N ARG A 194 11.68 15.30 -0.22
CA ARG A 194 13.06 14.85 -0.15
C ARG A 194 13.67 14.80 -1.55
N ALA A 195 14.92 15.22 -1.68
CA ALA A 195 15.66 15.09 -2.93
C ALA A 195 15.86 13.62 -3.32
N CYS A 196 15.86 13.37 -4.62
CA CYS A 196 16.22 12.09 -5.22
C CYS A 196 17.71 11.77 -5.00
N GLU A 197 18.12 10.53 -5.27
CA GLU A 197 19.51 10.08 -5.10
C GLU A 197 20.51 10.85 -5.99
N ASP A 198 20.04 11.40 -7.11
CA ASP A 198 20.82 12.23 -8.04
C ASP A 198 20.82 13.73 -7.66
N GLY A 199 20.22 14.10 -6.52
CA GLY A 199 20.12 15.49 -6.06
C GLY A 199 18.96 16.28 -6.69
N SER A 200 18.23 15.72 -7.66
CA SER A 200 17.04 16.36 -8.21
C SER A 200 15.91 16.43 -7.19
N THR A 201 15.01 17.41 -7.31
CA THR A 201 13.83 17.53 -6.45
C THR A 201 12.56 17.29 -7.24
N ARG A 202 11.62 16.54 -6.66
CA ARG A 202 10.25 16.46 -7.18
C ARG A 202 9.43 17.59 -6.55
N PRO A 203 8.62 18.31 -7.35
CA PRO A 203 7.78 19.35 -6.79
C PRO A 203 6.78 18.72 -5.80
N TYR A 204 6.43 19.49 -4.78
CA TYR A 204 5.28 19.15 -3.95
C TYR A 204 4.04 19.09 -4.86
N PRO A 205 3.21 18.03 -4.80
CA PRO A 205 2.06 17.90 -5.70
C PRO A 205 1.02 18.98 -5.36
N MET A 206 1.01 20.04 -6.17
CA MET A 206 0.03 21.14 -6.06
C MET A 206 -1.22 20.91 -6.93
N ALA A 207 -1.24 19.83 -7.71
CA ALA A 207 -2.35 19.43 -8.57
C ALA A 207 -2.70 17.97 -8.32
N LEU A 208 -3.97 17.62 -8.51
CA LEU A 208 -4.42 16.24 -8.45
C LEU A 208 -3.78 15.41 -9.58
N THR A 209 -3.46 14.16 -9.27
CA THR A 209 -3.07 13.22 -10.31
C THR A 209 -4.25 13.01 -11.27
N PRO A 210 -4.02 12.85 -12.59
CA PRO A 210 -5.08 12.49 -13.53
C PRO A 210 -5.82 11.23 -13.08
N TYR A 211 -7.07 11.09 -13.53
CA TYR A 211 -7.89 9.92 -13.20
C TYR A 211 -7.18 8.62 -13.58
N LEU A 212 -7.09 7.68 -12.63
CA LEU A 212 -6.36 6.44 -12.83
C LEU A 212 -7.17 5.47 -13.69
N LYS A 213 -6.52 4.93 -14.73
CA LYS A 213 -7.09 3.91 -15.60
C LYS A 213 -6.19 2.69 -15.63
N GLY A 214 -6.78 1.51 -15.57
CA GLY A 214 -6.08 0.26 -15.77
C GLY A 214 -5.59 0.14 -17.21
N GLY A 215 -4.31 -0.20 -17.41
CA GLY A 215 -3.75 -0.43 -18.74
C GLY A 215 -3.50 0.84 -19.57
N ASP A 216 -3.57 2.03 -18.97
CA ASP A 216 -3.30 3.31 -19.66
C ASP A 216 -1.82 3.55 -19.97
N GLY A 217 -0.92 2.75 -19.38
CA GLY A 217 0.52 2.93 -19.48
C GLY A 217 1.04 4.19 -18.81
N ALA A 218 0.19 4.90 -18.06
CA ALA A 218 0.58 6.13 -17.36
C ALA A 218 1.64 5.81 -16.29
N THR A 219 2.61 6.71 -16.20
CA THR A 219 3.71 6.60 -15.25
C THR A 219 3.41 7.44 -14.03
N TYR A 220 3.33 6.80 -12.88
CA TYR A 220 3.09 7.40 -11.58
C TYR A 220 4.41 7.48 -10.82
N PHE A 221 4.59 8.50 -10.00
CA PHE A 221 5.84 8.79 -9.31
C PHE A 221 5.69 8.67 -7.80
N LYS A 222 6.74 8.19 -7.15
CA LYS A 222 6.91 8.23 -5.70
C LYS A 222 8.26 8.84 -5.32
N VAL A 223 8.28 9.46 -4.15
CA VAL A 223 9.50 9.83 -3.42
C VAL A 223 9.40 9.21 -2.04
N GLY A 224 10.46 8.57 -1.57
CA GLY A 224 10.49 7.99 -0.24
C GLY A 224 11.87 7.54 0.19
N ALA A 225 12.02 7.23 1.46
CA ALA A 225 13.31 6.94 2.04
C ALA A 225 13.93 5.62 1.60
N ARG A 226 13.10 4.69 1.14
CA ARG A 226 13.55 3.38 0.72
C ARG A 226 14.31 3.51 -0.60
N PRO A 227 15.60 3.11 -0.65
CA PRO A 227 16.31 3.05 -1.89
C PRO A 227 15.58 2.07 -2.82
N PRO A 228 15.38 2.45 -4.05
CA PRO A 228 15.79 3.75 -4.60
C PRO A 228 14.78 4.89 -4.37
N THR A 229 15.27 6.05 -3.90
CA THR A 229 14.46 7.12 -3.27
C THR A 229 13.34 7.67 -4.16
N CYS A 230 13.66 7.94 -5.43
CA CYS A 230 12.68 8.40 -6.41
C CYS A 230 12.41 7.29 -7.41
N ARG A 231 11.15 6.86 -7.50
CA ARG A 231 10.75 5.82 -8.44
C ARG A 231 9.50 6.18 -9.18
N SER A 232 9.33 5.52 -10.31
CA SER A 232 8.11 5.56 -11.07
C SER A 232 7.65 4.15 -11.41
N GLY A 233 6.37 4.01 -11.70
CA GLY A 233 5.76 2.74 -12.06
C GLY A 233 4.43 2.96 -12.78
N THR A 234 3.95 1.89 -13.38
CA THR A 234 2.64 1.82 -14.04
C THR A 234 1.69 1.01 -13.16
N LEU A 235 0.40 1.31 -13.22
CA LEU A 235 -0.61 0.50 -12.53
C LEU A 235 -0.64 -0.90 -13.15
N ARG A 236 -0.45 -1.93 -12.33
CA ARG A 236 -0.48 -3.35 -12.71
C ARG A 236 -1.78 -4.02 -12.34
N ALA A 237 -2.33 -3.68 -11.20
CA ALA A 237 -3.56 -4.27 -10.74
C ALA A 237 -4.28 -3.39 -9.72
N ALA A 238 -5.58 -3.61 -9.60
CA ALA A 238 -6.41 -3.03 -8.55
C ALA A 238 -7.34 -4.09 -7.96
N GLY A 239 -7.42 -4.19 -6.63
CA GLY A 239 -8.27 -5.19 -6.01
C GLY A 239 -8.16 -5.29 -4.50
N THR A 240 -8.67 -6.40 -3.97
CA THR A 240 -8.65 -6.71 -2.53
C THR A 240 -7.50 -7.67 -2.23
N ARG A 241 -6.67 -7.39 -1.22
CA ARG A 241 -5.57 -8.28 -0.80
C ARG A 241 -5.39 -8.33 0.71
N LYS A 242 -4.89 -9.46 1.22
CA LYS A 242 -4.38 -9.56 2.59
C LYS A 242 -2.99 -8.94 2.69
N ILE A 243 -2.73 -8.29 3.83
CA ILE A 243 -1.41 -7.85 4.27
C ILE A 243 -1.14 -8.51 5.62
N LYS A 244 0.07 -9.02 5.81
CA LYS A 244 0.52 -9.60 7.08
C LYS A 244 1.16 -8.54 7.99
N TYR A 245 0.54 -8.31 9.14
CA TYR A 245 1.08 -7.58 10.27
C TYR A 245 1.67 -8.56 11.29
N ASP A 246 2.35 -8.05 12.31
CA ASP A 246 2.92 -8.89 13.36
C ASP A 246 1.85 -9.47 14.31
N ASP A 247 0.67 -8.85 14.37
CA ASP A 247 -0.50 -9.31 15.12
C ASP A 247 -1.54 -10.07 14.26
N GLY A 248 -1.18 -10.42 13.02
CA GLY A 248 -2.00 -11.25 12.12
C GLY A 248 -2.20 -10.67 10.73
N GLU A 249 -3.15 -11.23 9.98
CA GLU A 249 -3.48 -10.79 8.62
C GLU A 249 -4.68 -9.84 8.61
N ARG A 250 -4.67 -8.88 7.69
CA ARG A 250 -5.76 -7.91 7.49
C ARG A 250 -6.06 -7.80 6.01
N TRP A 251 -7.34 -7.82 5.64
CA TRP A 251 -7.74 -7.53 4.26
C TRP A 251 -7.84 -6.04 4.03
N PHE A 252 -7.26 -5.58 2.91
CA PHE A 252 -7.51 -4.23 2.40
C PHE A 252 -8.23 -4.32 1.07
N ASP A 253 -9.31 -3.56 0.98
CA ASP A 253 -10.06 -3.36 -0.24
C ASP A 253 -9.39 -2.27 -1.09
N TRP A 254 -9.55 -2.36 -2.40
CA TRP A 254 -9.09 -1.33 -3.34
C TRP A 254 -7.61 -0.98 -3.29
N GLN A 255 -6.76 -1.96 -2.99
CA GLN A 255 -5.31 -1.82 -3.15
C GLN A 255 -4.94 -1.60 -4.62
N LEU A 256 -4.14 -0.56 -4.86
CA LEU A 256 -3.50 -0.28 -6.15
C LEU A 256 -2.09 -0.86 -6.15
N ILE A 257 -1.75 -1.64 -7.17
CA ILE A 257 -0.49 -2.37 -7.28
C ILE A 257 0.29 -1.83 -8.47
N PHE A 258 1.54 -1.41 -8.27
CA PHE A 258 2.34 -0.71 -9.30
C PHE A 258 3.63 -1.46 -9.65
N SER A 259 4.11 -1.31 -10.88
CA SER A 259 5.15 -2.19 -11.46
C SER A 259 6.56 -2.10 -10.88
N LYS A 260 6.93 -0.96 -10.31
CA LYS A 260 8.30 -0.67 -9.82
C LYS A 260 8.32 0.22 -8.58
N MET A 261 7.15 0.43 -7.97
CA MET A 261 7.00 1.27 -6.78
C MET A 261 6.78 0.45 -5.51
N SER A 262 6.25 -0.77 -5.59
CA SER A 262 5.84 -1.58 -4.44
C SER A 262 6.83 -2.69 -4.03
N ASP A 263 7.70 -3.16 -4.93
CA ASP A 263 8.41 -4.42 -4.72
C ASP A 263 9.91 -4.23 -4.46
N ALA A 264 10.37 -4.77 -3.34
CA ALA A 264 11.78 -4.96 -3.06
C ALA A 264 12.36 -5.97 -4.06
N ILE A 265 13.38 -5.59 -4.81
CA ILE A 265 14.15 -6.57 -5.58
C ILE A 265 14.96 -7.40 -4.55
N PRO A 266 14.91 -8.74 -4.59
CA PRO A 266 15.88 -9.56 -3.87
C PRO A 266 17.27 -9.19 -4.40
N VAL A 267 18.20 -8.89 -3.50
CA VAL A 267 19.62 -8.78 -3.86
C VAL A 267 20.01 -10.10 -4.52
N ARG A 268 20.50 -10.02 -5.76
CA ARG A 268 21.07 -11.17 -6.48
C ARG A 268 22.24 -11.75 -5.72
#